data_AF-A0A7J3DNU0-F1
#
_entry.id   AF-A0A7J3DNU0-F1
#
_cell.length_a   1.000
_cell.length_b   1.000
_cell.length_c   1.000
_cell.angle_alpha   90.00
_cell.angle_beta   90.00
_cell.angle_gamma   90.00
#
_symmetry.space_group_name_H-M   'P 1'
#
loop_
_entity.id
_entity.type
_entity.pdbx_description
1 polymer ?
#
loop_
_entity_poly.entity_id
_entity_poly.type
_entity_poly.pdbx_seq_one_letter_code
_entity_poly.pdbx_strand_id
1 'polypeptide(L)'
;MLENKPKLNYIIDILMLICFLGSVISGVLFLFFPEGRRFGWHEIGGLTKRELKDFHTIFGILMIIFLTFHFFLHWRWIVAMT
;
A
#
# COMPACT_ATOMS: atom_id res chain seq x y z
N MET A 1 13.44 5.22 -27.52
CA MET A 1 12.20 4.72 -26.87
C MET A 1 12.62 3.66 -25.88
N LEU A 2 12.30 3.80 -24.59
CA LEU A 2 12.70 2.81 -23.57
C LEU A 2 12.04 1.47 -23.90
N GLU A 3 12.84 0.51 -24.38
CA GLU A 3 12.42 -0.80 -24.87
C GLU A 3 11.62 -1.62 -23.83
N ASN A 4 11.74 -1.26 -22.55
CA ASN A 4 11.11 -1.94 -21.42
C ASN A 4 9.91 -1.20 -20.81
N LYS A 5 9.38 -0.14 -21.44
CA LYS A 5 8.30 0.68 -20.84
C LYS A 5 7.06 -0.14 -20.41
N PRO A 6 6.55 -1.09 -21.20
CA PRO A 6 5.41 -1.92 -20.77
C PRO A 6 5.73 -2.83 -19.57
N LYS A 7 6.94 -3.40 -19.52
CA LYS A 7 7.39 -4.21 -18.39
C LYS A 7 7.50 -3.39 -17.11
N LEU A 8 8.06 -2.18 -17.20
CA LEU A 8 8.18 -1.27 -16.05
C LEU A 8 6.80 -0.88 -15.51
N ASN A 9 5.87 -0.49 -16.38
CA ASN A 9 4.49 -0.19 -15.97
C ASN A 9 3.87 -1.37 -15.21
N TYR A 10 3.93 -2.57 -15.78
CA TYR A 10 3.38 -3.77 -15.17
C TYR A 10 3.99 -4.10 -13.81
N ILE A 11 5.32 -3.95 -13.67
CA ILE A 11 6.01 -4.17 -12.38
C ILE A 11 5.54 -3.14 -11.34
N ILE A 12 5.48 -1.86 -11.69
CA ILE A 12 5.04 -0.80 -10.78
C ILE A 12 3.59 -1.04 -10.35
N ASP A 13 2.71 -1.43 -11.26
CA ASP A 13 1.30 -1.71 -10.97
C ASP A 13 1.14 -2.91 -10.03
N ILE A 14 1.90 -3.99 -10.24
CA ILE A 14 1.90 -5.14 -9.32
C ILE A 14 2.43 -4.76 -7.94
N LEU A 15 3.55 -4.03 -7.87
CA LEU A 15 4.12 -3.62 -6.59
C LEU A 15 3.15 -2.70 -5.83
N MET A 16 2.49 -1.79 -6.54
CA MET A 16 1.43 -0.95 -6.00
C MET A 16 0.24 -1.78 -5.50
N LEU A 17 -0.20 -2.80 -6.26
CA LEU A 17 -1.28 -3.70 -5.84
C LEU A 17 -0.92 -4.46 -4.56
N ILE A 18 0.30 -5.00 -4.47
CA ILE A 18 0.77 -5.71 -3.26
C ILE A 18 0.77 -4.76 -2.06
N CYS A 19 1.28 -3.54 -2.22
CA CYS A 19 1.29 -2.55 -1.15
C CYS A 19 -0.12 -2.13 -0.74
N PHE A 20 -1.02 -1.95 -1.72
CA PHE A 20 -2.42 -1.68 -1.47
C PHE A 20 -3.08 -2.80 -0.66
N LEU A 21 -2.89 -4.07 -1.05
CA LEU A 21 -3.44 -5.21 -0.31
C LEU A 21 -2.88 -5.28 1.12
N GLY A 22 -1.57 -5.09 1.31
CA GLY A 22 -0.97 -5.05 2.65
C GLY A 22 -1.55 -3.94 3.52
N SER A 23 -1.74 -2.74 2.94
CA SER A 23 -2.35 -1.59 3.62
C SER A 23 -3.82 -1.83 3.96
N VAL A 24 -4.63 -2.34 3.01
CA VAL A 24 -6.04 -2.64 3.23
C VAL A 24 -6.24 -3.73 4.27
N ILE A 25 -5.48 -4.84 4.19
CA ILE A 25 -5.60 -5.93 5.16
C ILE A 25 -5.27 -5.43 6.57
N SER A 26 -4.13 -4.75 6.74
CA SER A 26 -3.74 -4.21 8.05
C SER A 26 -4.71 -3.13 8.55
N GLY A 27 -5.22 -2.27 7.66
CA GLY A 27 -6.21 -1.24 7.98
C GLY A 27 -7.57 -1.80 8.38
N VAL A 28 -8.04 -2.85 7.70
CA VAL A 28 -9.28 -3.56 8.06
C VAL A 28 -9.11 -4.27 9.40
N LEU A 29 -7.97 -4.93 9.64
CA LEU A 29 -7.68 -5.56 10.94
C LEU A 29 -7.69 -4.54 12.09
N PHE A 30 -7.27 -3.30 11.83
CA PHE A 30 -7.33 -2.22 12.83
C PHE A 30 -8.73 -1.89 13.33
N LEU A 31 -9.75 -2.04 12.48
CA LEU A 31 -11.14 -1.75 12.86
C LEU A 31 -11.67 -2.70 13.95
N PHE A 32 -11.03 -3.85 14.13
CA PHE A 32 -11.39 -4.83 15.14
C PHE A 32 -10.61 -4.65 16.46
N PHE A 33 -9.64 -3.74 16.53
CA PHE A 33 -8.95 -3.45 17.77
C PHE A 33 -9.79 -2.56 18.69
N PRO A 34 -9.88 -2.88 19.99
CA PRO A 34 -10.58 -2.02 20.93
C PRO A 34 -9.90 -0.64 21.05
N GLU A 35 -10.73 0.38 21.25
CA GLU A 35 -10.28 1.75 21.48
C GLU A 35 -9.65 1.93 22.87
N GLY A 36 -8.76 2.93 23.01
CA GLY A 36 -8.12 3.29 24.28
C GLY A 36 -6.78 2.60 24.59
N ARG A 37 -6.21 2.93 25.77
CA ARG A 37 -4.88 2.48 26.23
C ARG A 37 -4.88 1.05 26.82
N ARG A 38 -5.73 0.14 26.35
CA ARG A 38 -5.55 -1.29 26.67
C ARG A 38 -4.36 -1.81 25.87
N PHE A 39 -3.17 -1.51 26.38
CA PHE A 39 -1.87 -1.77 25.78
C PHE A 39 -1.67 -3.29 25.65
N GLY A 40 -1.54 -3.80 24.43
CA GLY A 40 -0.80 -5.04 24.15
C GLY A 40 -1.45 -6.39 24.48
N TRP A 41 -2.66 -6.47 25.05
CA TRP A 41 -3.28 -7.76 25.39
C TRP A 41 -4.18 -8.35 24.29
N HIS A 42 -4.36 -7.63 23.18
CA HIS A 42 -5.18 -8.11 22.07
C HIS A 42 -4.25 -8.36 20.89
N GLU A 43 -4.23 -9.61 20.46
CA GLU A 43 -3.59 -10.05 19.23
C GLU A 43 -4.69 -10.53 18.30
N ILE A 44 -4.56 -10.19 17.02
CA ILE A 44 -5.45 -10.73 15.99
C ILE A 44 -4.58 -11.60 15.09
N GLY A 45 -4.84 -12.91 15.10
CA GLY A 45 -4.06 -13.86 14.32
C GLY A 45 -2.58 -13.94 14.71
N GLY A 46 -2.25 -13.69 15.98
CA GLY A 46 -0.86 -13.69 16.50
C GLY A 46 -0.06 -12.42 16.21
N LEU A 47 -0.71 -11.38 15.67
CA LEU A 47 -0.10 -10.06 15.48
C LEU A 47 -0.64 -9.07 16.50
N THR A 48 0.27 -8.33 17.12
CA THR A 48 -0.06 -7.24 18.03
C THR A 48 -0.54 -6.01 17.27
N LYS A 49 -1.26 -5.12 17.98
CA LYS A 49 -1.66 -3.79 17.45
C LYS A 49 -0.48 -3.00 16.90
N ARG A 50 0.70 -3.12 17.52
CA ARG A 50 1.91 -2.39 17.13
C ARG A 50 2.47 -2.91 15.81
N GLU A 51 2.57 -4.23 15.67
CA GLU A 51 3.08 -4.84 14.44
C GLU A 51 2.19 -4.54 13.25
N LEU A 52 0.86 -4.65 13.41
CA LEU A 52 -0.08 -4.24 12.37
C LEU A 52 0.07 -2.76 11.98
N LYS A 53 0.46 -1.90 12.93
CA LYS A 53 0.60 -0.45 12.70
C LYS A 53 1.85 -0.20 11.88
N ASP A 54 2.92 -0.88 12.25
CA ASP A 54 4.20 -0.78 11.56
C ASP A 54 4.06 -1.34 10.13
N PHE A 55 3.36 -2.46 9.94
CA PHE A 55 3.00 -2.98 8.60
C PHE A 55 2.17 -2.00 7.79
N HIS A 56 1.06 -1.50 8.35
CA HIS A 56 0.18 -0.55 7.67
C HIS A 56 0.94 0.71 7.23
N THR A 57 1.81 1.21 8.11
CA THR A 57 2.62 2.41 7.84
C THR A 57 3.63 2.16 6.71
N ILE A 58 4.38 1.05 6.76
CA ILE A 58 5.38 0.73 5.73
C ILE A 58 4.72 0.49 4.37
N PHE A 59 3.65 -0.32 4.32
CA PHE A 59 2.92 -0.55 3.08
C PHE A 59 2.27 0.73 2.53
N GLY A 60 1.75 1.59 3.40
CA GLY A 60 1.23 2.90 3.00
C GLY A 60 2.29 3.81 2.39
N ILE A 61 3.48 3.90 3.01
CA ILE A 61 4.61 4.68 2.47
C ILE A 61 5.05 4.15 1.11
N LEU A 62 5.23 2.83 0.98
CA LEU A 62 5.60 2.19 -0.29
C LEU A 62 4.54 2.41 -1.37
N MET A 63 3.25 2.33 -1.01
CA MET A 63 2.15 2.61 -1.93
C MET A 63 2.20 4.04 -2.45
N ILE A 64 2.48 5.04 -1.61
CA ILE A 64 2.62 6.45 -2.05
C ILE A 64 3.78 6.60 -3.03
N ILE A 65 4.91 5.93 -2.77
CA ILE A 65 6.08 5.94 -3.65
C ILE A 65 5.71 5.35 -5.02
N PHE A 66 5.11 4.15 -5.06
CA PHE A 66 4.73 3.52 -6.32
C PHE A 66 3.62 4.27 -7.06
N LEU A 67 2.64 4.84 -6.35
CA LEU A 67 1.59 5.68 -6.94
C LEU A 67 2.19 6.91 -7.63
N THR A 68 3.19 7.53 -7.02
CA THR A 68 3.92 8.65 -7.61
C THR A 68 4.59 8.23 -8.93
N PHE A 69 5.28 7.09 -8.96
CA PHE A 69 5.85 6.54 -10.19
C PHE A 69 4.79 6.18 -11.23
N HIS A 70 3.67 5.59 -10.81
CA HIS A 70 2.55 5.26 -11.68
C HIS A 70 2.02 6.51 -12.40
N PHE A 71 1.81 7.62 -11.68
CA PHE A 71 1.41 8.89 -12.30
C PHE A 71 2.42 9.41 -13.30
N PHE A 72 3.72 9.36 -13.00
CA PHE A 72 4.74 9.76 -13.98
C PHE A 72 4.74 8.89 -15.24
N LEU A 73 4.58 7.58 -15.10
CA LEU A 73 4.54 6.64 -16.22
C LEU A 73 3.29 6.85 -17.11
N HIS A 74 2.17 7.20 -16.48
CA HIS A 74 0.87 7.39 -17.13
C HIS A 74 0.54 8.86 -17.46
N TRP A 75 1.41 9.83 -17.15
CA TRP A 75 1.14 11.26 -17.29
C TRP A 75 0.59 11.66 -18.66
N ARG A 76 1.21 11.16 -19.75
CA ARG A 76 0.74 11.42 -21.12
C ARG A 76 -0.68 10.92 -21.38
N TRP A 77 -1.04 9.76 -20.84
CA TRP A 77 -2.39 9.23 -20.94
C TRP A 77 -3.35 10.11 -20.12
N ILE A 78 -2.97 10.47 -18.89
CA ILE A 78 -3.79 11.33 -18.01
C ILE A 78 -4.13 12.67 -18.68
N VAL A 79 -3.15 13.36 -19.28
CA VAL A 79 -3.38 14.69 -19.89
C VAL A 79 -3.95 14.66 -21.30
N ALA A 80 -3.87 13.52 -22.00
CA ALA A 80 -4.38 13.37 -23.37
C ALA A 80 -5.74 12.67 -23.42
N MET A 81 -6.34 12.37 -22.27
CA MET A 81 -7.67 11.76 -22.18
C MET A 81 -8.77 12.84 -22.27
N THR A 82 -8.80 13.58 -23.38
CA THR A 82 -9.87 14.53 -23.81
C THR A 82 -9.71 14.77 -25.31
#